data_AF-A0AAU8YC34-F1
#
_entry.id   AF-A0AAU8YC34-F1
#
_cell.length_a   1.000
_cell.length_b   1.000
_cell.length_c   1.000
_cell.angle_alpha   90.00
_cell.angle_beta   90.00
_cell.angle_gamma   90.00
#
_symmetry.space_group_name_H-M   'P 1'
#
loop_
_entity.id
_entity.type
_entity.pdbx_description
1 polymer ?
#
loop_
_entity_poly.entity_id
_entity_poly.type
_entity_poly.pdbx_seq_one_letter_code
_entity_poly.pdbx_strand_id
1 'polypeptide(L)'
;MKIKITIKSSNFENFTLRSYNPEEEDVRSMLMDICQFIEKQVDFNISGFGQDNWPVDSGIDLAVFLEQLPDAINLVKKRNTLAIDLYEQGIERYLKISAPDINSMHQIACTSYTSWKPDPEVEKIHNSELLEMLYIAKNTFIKILTELSPDIINHPWIVEWMRD
;
A
#
# COMPACT_ATOMS: atom_id res chain seq x y z
N MET A 1 -0.22 1.35 -14.42
CA MET A 1 -0.42 1.83 -13.04
C MET A 1 0.91 1.72 -12.34
N LYS A 2 1.28 2.69 -11.51
CA LYS A 2 2.48 2.60 -10.66
C LYS A 2 2.15 3.02 -9.24
N ILE A 3 2.71 2.32 -8.26
CA ILE A 3 2.61 2.61 -6.84
C ILE A 3 4.03 2.76 -6.30
N LYS A 4 4.30 3.83 -5.56
CA LYS A 4 5.64 4.12 -5.04
C LYS A 4 5.57 4.81 -3.68
N ILE A 5 6.44 4.38 -2.78
CA ILE A 5 6.74 5.05 -1.53
C ILE A 5 8.14 5.65 -1.66
N THR A 6 8.32 6.92 -1.34
CA THR A 6 9.62 7.61 -1.39
C THR A 6 9.93 8.29 -0.05
N ILE A 7 11.09 8.02 0.52
CA ILE A 7 11.57 8.71 1.73
C ILE A 7 12.17 10.06 1.32
N LYS A 8 11.65 11.17 1.85
CA LYS A 8 12.14 12.54 1.62
C LYS A 8 13.36 12.87 2.47
N SER A 9 13.34 12.40 3.72
CA SER A 9 14.37 12.63 4.73
C SER A 9 14.62 11.32 5.47
N SER A 10 15.87 10.91 5.58
CA SER A 10 16.27 9.70 6.30
C SER A 10 16.47 9.91 7.80
N ASN A 11 16.17 11.11 8.32
CA ASN A 11 16.27 11.41 9.74
C ASN A 11 14.87 11.37 10.36
N PHE A 12 14.36 10.15 10.53
CA PHE A 12 13.11 9.95 11.26
C PHE A 12 13.31 10.31 12.73
N GLU A 13 12.36 11.04 13.30
CA GLU A 13 12.27 11.19 14.75
C GLU A 13 11.93 9.83 15.38
N ASN A 14 12.35 9.61 16.63
CA ASN A 14 12.06 8.36 17.32
C ASN A 14 10.55 8.22 17.55
N PHE A 15 9.96 7.19 16.96
CA PHE A 15 8.56 6.85 17.19
C PHE A 15 8.42 5.98 18.43
N THR A 16 7.51 6.34 19.32
CA THR A 16 7.17 5.54 20.50
C THR A 16 5.82 4.88 20.28
N LEU A 17 5.79 3.55 20.31
CA LEU A 17 4.53 2.82 20.28
C LEU A 17 3.72 3.15 21.53
N ARG A 18 2.46 3.55 21.33
CA ARG A 18 1.50 3.57 22.42
C ARG A 18 1.08 2.14 22.80
N SER A 19 0.38 2.02 23.93
CA SER A 19 -0.28 0.76 24.28
C SER A 19 -1.52 0.59 23.41
N TYR A 20 -1.61 -0.55 22.71
CA TYR A 20 -2.76 -0.95 21.92
C TYR A 20 -3.59 -1.97 22.69
N ASN A 21 -4.92 -1.88 22.59
CA ASN A 21 -5.82 -2.89 23.16
C ASN A 21 -6.02 -4.02 22.14
N PRO A 22 -5.47 -5.24 22.35
CA PRO A 22 -5.57 -6.32 21.38
C PRO A 22 -7.00 -6.89 21.20
N GLU A 23 -7.96 -6.51 22.05
CA GLU A 23 -9.38 -6.87 21.90
C GLU A 23 -10.13 -5.94 20.93
N GLU A 24 -9.63 -4.72 20.73
CA GLU A 24 -10.28 -3.66 19.94
C GLU A 24 -9.44 -3.21 18.74
N GLU A 25 -8.14 -3.47 18.78
CA GLU A 25 -7.16 -2.98 17.83
C GLU A 25 -6.31 -4.10 17.26
N ASP A 26 -5.77 -3.86 16.07
CA ASP A 26 -4.86 -4.77 15.38
C ASP A 26 -3.78 -4.00 14.62
N VAL A 27 -3.10 -4.67 13.69
CA VAL A 27 -2.04 -4.08 12.88
C VAL A 27 -2.46 -2.78 12.18
N ARG A 28 -3.75 -2.62 11.83
CA ARG A 28 -4.26 -1.43 11.13
C ARG A 28 -4.12 -0.17 11.97
N SER A 29 -4.43 -0.25 13.27
CA SER A 29 -4.22 0.88 14.20
C SER A 29 -2.75 1.30 14.23
N MET A 30 -1.84 0.32 14.26
CA MET A 30 -0.41 0.58 14.30
C MET A 30 0.12 1.18 12.99
N LEU A 31 -0.33 0.64 11.85
CA LEU A 31 0.02 1.18 10.53
C LEU A 31 -0.47 2.62 10.39
N MET A 32 -1.68 2.92 10.86
CA MET A 32 -2.25 4.27 10.86
C MET A 32 -1.40 5.24 11.69
N ASP A 33 -1.11 4.90 12.95
CA ASP A 33 -0.32 5.77 13.84
C ASP A 33 1.09 6.03 13.26
N ILE A 34 1.71 5.02 12.67
CA ILE A 34 3.03 5.13 12.03
C ILE A 34 2.95 6.02 10.79
N CYS A 35 1.98 5.80 9.90
CA CYS A 35 1.85 6.57 8.66
C CYS A 35 1.56 8.04 8.96
N GLN A 36 0.68 8.33 9.93
CA GLN A 36 0.43 9.70 10.39
C GLN A 36 1.70 10.36 10.93
N PHE A 37 2.53 9.63 11.68
CA PHE A 37 3.79 10.15 12.20
C PHE A 37 4.80 10.51 11.09
N ILE A 38 4.90 9.67 10.06
CA ILE A 38 5.86 9.86 8.95
C ILE A 38 5.32 10.67 7.77
N GLU A 39 4.07 11.15 7.83
CA GLU A 39 3.35 11.75 6.69
C GLU A 39 4.18 12.81 5.94
N LYS A 40 4.86 13.70 6.67
CA LYS A 40 5.68 14.77 6.09
C LYS A 40 7.05 14.32 5.60
N GLN A 41 7.47 13.12 5.95
CA GLN A 41 8.80 12.55 5.71
C GLN A 41 8.80 11.58 4.54
N VAL A 42 7.61 11.19 4.05
CA VAL A 42 7.42 10.21 2.98
C VAL A 42 6.46 10.78 1.94
N ASP A 43 6.66 10.42 0.67
CA ASP A 43 5.64 10.56 -0.37
C ASP A 43 5.08 9.19 -0.76
N PHE A 44 3.76 9.04 -0.65
CA PHE A 44 3.01 7.98 -1.29
C PHE A 44 2.50 8.48 -2.64
N ASN A 45 2.81 7.76 -3.72
CA ASN A 45 2.44 8.15 -5.08
C ASN A 45 1.77 6.99 -5.79
N ILE A 46 0.60 7.26 -6.37
CA ILE A 46 -0.08 6.35 -7.29
C ILE A 46 -0.33 7.08 -8.62
N SER A 47 -0.12 6.37 -9.73
CA SER A 47 -0.34 6.88 -11.08
C SER A 47 -0.95 5.83 -12.00
N GLY A 48 -1.57 6.28 -13.08
CA GLY A 48 -2.25 5.46 -14.07
C GLY A 48 -3.69 5.89 -14.28
N PHE A 49 -4.37 5.22 -15.21
CA PHE A 49 -5.76 5.44 -15.57
C PHE A 49 -6.04 6.88 -16.02
N GLY A 50 -5.08 7.48 -16.73
CA GLY A 50 -5.17 8.86 -17.23
C GLY A 50 -4.76 9.93 -16.22
N GLN A 51 -4.24 9.56 -15.05
CA GLN A 51 -3.79 10.50 -14.03
C GLN A 51 -2.36 10.20 -13.57
N ASP A 52 -1.47 11.18 -13.75
CA ASP A 52 -0.05 11.05 -13.39
C ASP A 52 0.17 11.03 -11.89
N ASN A 53 -0.67 11.74 -11.11
CA ASN A 53 -0.60 11.76 -9.65
C ASN A 53 -2.01 11.70 -9.08
N TRP A 54 -2.37 10.55 -8.51
CA TRP A 54 -3.59 10.41 -7.73
C TRP A 54 -3.48 11.28 -6.47
N PRO A 55 -4.57 11.88 -5.97
CA PRO A 55 -4.51 12.82 -4.86
C PRO A 55 -4.39 12.12 -3.48
N VAL A 56 -3.54 11.09 -3.39
CA VAL A 56 -3.32 10.30 -2.18
C VAL A 56 -2.45 11.04 -1.17
N ASP A 57 -2.62 10.73 0.12
CA ASP A 57 -1.76 11.20 1.20
C ASP A 57 -0.90 10.08 1.84
N SER A 58 0.18 10.47 2.51
CA SER A 58 1.13 9.53 3.14
C SER A 58 0.71 9.08 4.55
N GLY A 59 -0.37 9.63 5.10
CA GLY A 59 -0.84 9.37 6.46
C GLY A 59 -1.94 8.32 6.49
N ILE A 60 -3.06 8.60 5.84
CA ILE A 60 -4.27 7.78 5.83
C ILE A 60 -4.27 6.85 4.63
N ASP A 61 -4.16 7.37 3.39
CA ASP A 61 -4.23 6.52 2.19
C ASP A 61 -3.09 5.48 2.14
N LEU A 62 -1.89 5.86 2.59
CA LEU A 62 -0.78 4.91 2.71
C LEU A 62 -1.08 3.80 3.71
N ALA A 63 -1.66 4.12 4.88
CA ALA A 63 -2.02 3.11 5.88
C ALA A 63 -3.05 2.11 5.31
N VAL A 64 -4.06 2.62 4.59
CA VAL A 64 -5.10 1.85 3.89
C VAL A 64 -4.54 0.96 2.78
N PHE A 65 -3.51 1.43 2.07
CA PHE A 65 -2.81 0.59 1.11
C PHE A 65 -1.99 -0.52 1.81
N LEU A 66 -1.29 -0.20 2.89
CA LEU A 66 -0.40 -1.13 3.59
C LEU A 66 -1.15 -2.26 4.29
N GLU A 67 -2.37 -2.04 4.80
CA GLU A 67 -3.18 -3.10 5.39
C GLU A 67 -3.49 -4.23 4.38
N GLN A 68 -3.64 -3.89 3.10
CA GLN A 68 -3.97 -4.85 2.02
C GLN A 68 -2.72 -5.46 1.37
N LEU A 69 -1.55 -4.86 1.58
CA LEU A 69 -0.33 -5.17 0.83
C LEU A 69 0.16 -6.63 0.98
N PRO A 70 0.20 -7.25 2.17
CA PRO A 70 0.65 -8.64 2.31
C PRO A 70 -0.25 -9.62 1.54
N ASP A 71 -1.57 -9.45 1.66
CA ASP A 71 -2.54 -10.28 0.94
C ASP A 71 -2.47 -10.05 -0.58
N ALA A 72 -2.27 -8.80 -1.02
CA ALA A 72 -2.06 -8.50 -2.43
C ALA A 72 -0.83 -9.24 -2.98
N ILE A 73 0.31 -9.20 -2.27
CA ILE A 73 1.53 -9.93 -2.66
C ILE A 73 1.25 -11.44 -2.74
N ASN A 74 0.60 -12.01 -1.73
CA ASN A 74 0.28 -13.44 -1.67
C ASN A 74 -0.62 -13.87 -2.85
N LEU A 75 -1.64 -13.07 -3.20
CA LEU A 75 -2.55 -13.35 -4.30
C LEU A 75 -1.87 -13.23 -5.67
N VAL A 76 -0.96 -12.25 -5.86
CA VAL A 76 -0.13 -12.15 -7.08
C VAL A 76 0.77 -13.38 -7.23
N LYS A 77 1.43 -13.83 -6.16
CA LYS A 77 2.26 -15.06 -6.15
C LYS A 77 1.46 -16.31 -6.49
N LYS A 78 0.25 -16.41 -5.98
CA LYS A 78 -0.70 -17.50 -6.29
C LYS A 78 -1.36 -17.36 -7.66
N ARG A 79 -1.02 -16.32 -8.44
CA ARG A 79 -1.62 -16.00 -9.75
C ARG A 79 -3.15 -15.95 -9.68
N ASN A 80 -3.69 -15.39 -8.61
CA ASN A 80 -5.12 -15.28 -8.39
C ASN A 80 -5.62 -13.84 -8.65
N THR A 81 -6.94 -13.68 -8.69
CA THR A 81 -7.58 -12.36 -8.71
C THR A 81 -7.41 -11.70 -7.33
N LEU A 82 -7.20 -10.39 -7.31
CA LEU A 82 -7.18 -9.59 -6.09
C LEU A 82 -7.81 -8.22 -6.32
N ALA A 83 -7.97 -7.49 -5.23
CA ALA A 83 -8.38 -6.10 -5.28
C ALA A 83 -7.56 -5.25 -4.31
N ILE A 84 -7.43 -3.97 -4.64
CA ILE A 84 -6.93 -2.93 -3.74
C ILE A 84 -8.02 -1.87 -3.68
N ASP A 85 -8.52 -1.60 -2.49
CA ASP A 85 -9.57 -0.62 -2.23
C ASP A 85 -8.99 0.59 -1.49
N LEU A 86 -8.95 1.75 -2.16
CA LEU A 86 -8.58 3.03 -1.57
C LEU A 86 -9.87 3.78 -1.26
N TYR A 87 -10.46 3.44 -0.11
CA TYR A 87 -11.82 3.85 0.26
C TYR A 87 -11.90 5.21 0.95
N GLU A 88 -10.76 5.85 1.22
CA GLU A 88 -10.72 7.14 1.91
C GLU A 88 -11.26 8.28 1.06
N GLN A 89 -11.85 9.26 1.77
CA GLN A 89 -12.54 10.39 1.15
C GLN A 89 -11.60 11.17 0.22
N GLY A 90 -12.06 11.45 -1.00
CA GLY A 90 -11.30 12.21 -2.00
C GLY A 90 -10.54 11.35 -2.98
N ILE A 91 -10.32 10.06 -2.66
CA ILE A 91 -9.83 9.06 -3.61
C ILE A 91 -10.98 8.17 -4.04
N GLU A 92 -11.50 7.34 -3.13
CA GLU A 92 -12.61 6.41 -3.35
C GLU A 92 -12.44 5.63 -4.68
N ARG A 93 -11.32 4.90 -4.79
CA ARG A 93 -10.94 4.12 -5.99
C ARG A 93 -10.74 2.66 -5.65
N TYR A 94 -11.46 1.81 -6.37
CA TYR A 94 -11.34 0.37 -6.30
C TYR A 94 -10.59 -0.17 -7.52
N LEU A 95 -9.52 -0.91 -7.28
CA LEU A 95 -8.72 -1.57 -8.30
C LEU A 95 -9.01 -3.06 -8.29
N LYS A 96 -9.59 -3.60 -9.37
CA LYS A 96 -9.79 -5.04 -9.54
C LYS A 96 -8.71 -5.59 -10.48
N ILE A 97 -7.88 -6.48 -9.96
CA ILE A 97 -6.79 -7.10 -10.73
C ILE A 97 -7.15 -8.56 -11.01
N SER A 98 -7.32 -8.89 -12.29
CA SER A 98 -7.63 -10.26 -12.71
C SER A 98 -6.49 -11.24 -12.37
N ALA A 99 -6.77 -12.54 -12.34
CA ALA A 99 -5.71 -13.53 -12.52
C ALA A 99 -4.96 -13.27 -13.84
N PRO A 100 -3.66 -13.56 -13.92
CA PRO A 100 -2.89 -13.29 -15.12
C PRO A 100 -3.25 -14.26 -16.25
N ASP A 101 -3.21 -13.79 -17.49
CA ASP A 101 -3.41 -14.62 -18.67
C ASP A 101 -2.20 -15.52 -18.98
N ILE A 102 -2.24 -16.21 -20.13
CA ILE A 102 -1.16 -17.11 -20.58
C ILE A 102 0.18 -16.40 -20.82
N ASN A 103 0.15 -15.09 -21.07
CA ASN A 103 1.35 -14.25 -21.23
C ASN A 103 1.75 -13.59 -19.91
N SER A 104 1.19 -14.05 -18.79
CA SER A 104 1.41 -13.51 -17.46
C SER A 104 0.98 -12.04 -17.30
N MET A 105 0.02 -11.58 -18.09
CA MET A 105 -0.51 -10.22 -18.01
C MET A 105 -1.78 -10.18 -17.16
N HIS A 106 -1.81 -9.27 -16.19
CA HIS A 106 -3.03 -8.92 -15.45
C HIS A 106 -3.78 -7.81 -16.17
N GLN A 107 -5.11 -7.82 -16.08
CA GLN A 107 -5.95 -6.65 -16.35
C GLN A 107 -6.28 -5.99 -15.02
N ILE A 108 -6.03 -4.69 -14.92
CA ILE A 108 -6.38 -3.87 -13.76
C ILE A 108 -7.51 -2.96 -14.19
N ALA A 109 -8.72 -3.18 -13.67
CA ALA A 109 -9.85 -2.28 -13.86
C ALA A 109 -9.94 -1.31 -12.68
N CYS A 110 -10.01 -0.01 -12.96
CA CYS A 110 -10.23 1.01 -11.94
C CYS A 110 -11.71 1.42 -11.95
N THR A 111 -12.31 1.48 -10.76
CA THR A 111 -13.63 2.08 -10.54
C THR A 111 -13.43 3.26 -9.59
N SER A 112 -13.92 4.44 -9.94
CA SER A 112 -13.96 5.59 -9.03
C SER A 112 -15.39 5.93 -8.64
N TYR A 113 -15.58 6.16 -7.34
CA TYR A 113 -16.84 6.60 -6.76
C TYR A 113 -16.93 8.12 -6.59
N THR A 114 -15.96 8.86 -7.16
CA THR A 114 -15.96 10.33 -7.24
C THR A 114 -16.45 10.82 -8.61
N SER A 115 -16.36 12.14 -8.85
CA SER A 115 -16.59 12.74 -10.16
C SER A 115 -15.48 12.43 -11.18
N TRP A 116 -14.27 12.08 -10.72
CA TRP A 116 -13.20 11.67 -11.62
C TRP A 116 -13.51 10.29 -12.22
N LYS A 117 -13.15 10.08 -13.49
CA LYS A 117 -13.32 8.81 -14.19
C LYS A 117 -11.99 8.33 -14.76
N PRO A 118 -11.66 7.04 -14.62
CA PRO A 118 -10.44 6.49 -15.19
C PRO A 118 -10.53 6.48 -16.72
N ASP A 119 -9.48 6.96 -17.38
CA ASP A 119 -9.34 6.92 -18.83
C ASP A 119 -7.88 6.61 -19.22
N PRO A 120 -7.54 5.36 -19.58
CA PRO A 120 -8.46 4.25 -19.81
C PRO A 120 -9.04 3.67 -18.51
N GLU A 121 -10.18 2.97 -18.58
CA GLU A 121 -10.77 2.25 -17.42
C GLU A 121 -9.97 1.00 -17.03
N VAL A 122 -9.24 0.42 -17.99
CA VAL A 122 -8.47 -0.80 -17.83
C VAL A 122 -7.04 -0.59 -18.31
N GLU A 123 -6.08 -0.95 -17.46
CA GLU A 123 -4.68 -1.04 -17.80
C GLU A 123 -4.19 -2.49 -17.70
N LYS A 124 -3.03 -2.78 -18.28
CA LYS A 124 -2.38 -4.09 -18.18
C LYS A 124 -1.02 -3.97 -17.53
N ILE A 125 -0.64 -4.97 -16.75
CA ILE A 125 0.68 -5.08 -16.11
C ILE A 125 1.15 -6.53 -16.15
N HIS A 126 2.46 -6.75 -16.31
CA HIS A 126 3.02 -8.09 -16.22
C HIS A 126 3.06 -8.56 -14.75
N ASN A 127 2.85 -9.85 -14.49
CA ASN A 127 2.82 -10.41 -13.13
C ASN A 127 4.12 -10.10 -12.35
N SER A 128 5.28 -10.21 -13.01
CA SER A 128 6.56 -9.89 -12.37
C SER A 128 6.69 -8.40 -12.02
N GLU A 129 6.20 -7.51 -12.89
CA GLU A 129 6.26 -6.06 -12.66
C GLU A 129 5.32 -5.65 -11.52
N LEU A 130 4.11 -6.23 -11.47
CA LEU A 130 3.19 -6.03 -10.36
C LEU A 130 3.80 -6.51 -9.04
N LEU A 131 4.37 -7.72 -9.04
CA LEU A 131 4.98 -8.29 -7.84
C LEU A 131 6.18 -7.46 -7.36
N GLU A 132 7.06 -7.04 -8.28
CA GLU A 132 8.20 -6.17 -8.00
C GLU A 132 7.75 -4.84 -7.39
N MET A 133 6.73 -4.19 -7.98
CA MET A 133 6.19 -2.93 -7.49
C MET A 133 5.65 -3.06 -6.04
N LEU A 134 4.90 -4.12 -5.74
CA LEU A 134 4.37 -4.36 -4.39
C LEU A 134 5.50 -4.65 -3.39
N TYR A 135 6.51 -5.45 -3.77
CA TYR A 135 7.67 -5.70 -2.91
C TYR A 135 8.51 -4.46 -2.67
N ILE A 136 8.71 -3.60 -3.67
CA ILE A 136 9.41 -2.33 -3.49
C ILE A 136 8.68 -1.47 -2.45
N ALA A 137 7.36 -1.38 -2.52
CA ALA A 137 6.56 -0.67 -1.52
C ALA A 137 6.73 -1.29 -0.12
N LYS A 138 6.55 -2.62 0.00
CA LYS A 138 6.71 -3.34 1.27
C LYS A 138 8.09 -3.15 1.89
N ASN A 139 9.15 -3.36 1.12
CA ASN A 139 10.54 -3.25 1.58
C ASN A 139 10.90 -1.81 1.95
N THR A 140 10.37 -0.82 1.22
CA THR A 140 10.55 0.59 1.57
C THR A 140 9.89 0.88 2.92
N PHE A 141 8.69 0.37 3.17
CA PHE A 141 8.03 0.54 4.46
C PHE A 141 8.76 -0.18 5.59
N ILE A 142 9.22 -1.42 5.40
CA ILE A 142 10.05 -2.14 6.39
C ILE A 142 11.32 -1.36 6.75
N LYS A 143 11.96 -0.73 5.76
CA LYS A 143 13.11 0.15 6.00
C LYS A 143 12.74 1.32 6.91
N ILE A 144 11.59 1.97 6.65
CA ILE A 144 11.08 3.05 7.51
C ILE A 144 10.85 2.55 8.94
N LEU A 145 10.18 1.39 9.12
CA LEU A 145 9.94 0.81 10.45
C LEU A 145 11.25 0.54 11.21
N THR A 146 12.28 0.08 10.50
CA THR A 146 13.61 -0.19 11.05
C THR A 146 14.31 1.08 11.51
N GLU A 147 14.15 2.18 10.77
CA GLU A 147 14.73 3.50 11.10
C GLU A 147 13.96 4.20 12.24
N LEU A 148 12.66 3.94 12.39
CA LEU A 148 11.82 4.53 13.44
C LEU A 148 12.09 3.97 14.83
N SER A 149 12.10 2.64 14.99
CA SER A 149 12.45 1.96 16.25
C SER A 149 12.55 0.43 16.08
N PRO A 150 13.57 -0.22 16.67
CA PRO A 150 13.66 -1.68 16.75
C PRO A 150 12.44 -2.36 17.40
N ASP A 151 11.72 -1.67 18.29
CA ASP A 151 10.56 -2.26 18.98
C ASP A 151 9.38 -2.49 18.02
N ILE A 152 9.26 -1.66 16.97
CA ILE A 152 8.21 -1.78 15.96
C ILE A 152 8.40 -3.05 15.14
N ILE A 153 9.61 -3.28 14.61
CA ILE A 153 9.89 -4.42 13.74
C ILE A 153 9.76 -5.77 14.47
N ASN A 154 9.88 -5.76 15.80
CA ASN A 154 9.73 -6.93 16.65
C ASN A 154 8.31 -7.09 17.20
N HIS A 155 7.41 -6.14 16.95
CA HIS A 155 6.03 -6.23 17.41
C HIS A 155 5.30 -7.39 16.69
N PRO A 156 4.55 -8.26 17.40
CA PRO A 156 3.93 -9.44 16.80
C PRO A 156 3.07 -9.15 15.56
N TRP A 157 2.30 -8.05 15.58
CA TRP A 157 1.48 -7.63 14.43
C TRP A 157 2.31 -7.25 13.20
N ILE A 158 3.42 -6.55 13.40
CA ILE A 158 4.32 -6.17 12.29
C ILE A 158 5.07 -7.39 11.78
N VAL A 159 5.52 -8.29 12.67
CA VAL A 159 6.13 -9.56 12.28
C VAL A 159 5.19 -10.40 11.42
N GLU A 160 3.91 -10.46 11.75
CA GLU A 160 2.91 -11.16 10.93
C GLU A 160 2.67 -10.44 9.60
N TRP A 161 2.49 -9.12 9.61
CA TRP A 161 2.31 -8.31 8.41
C TRP A 161 3.49 -8.41 7.42
N MET A 162 4.71 -8.58 7.95
CA MET A 162 5.90 -8.78 7.12
C MET A 162 5.94 -10.15 6.40
N ARG A 163 5.09 -11.12 6.75
CA ARG A 163 5.01 -12.41 6.05
C ARG A 163 4.29 -12.26 4.70
N ASP A 164 4.58 -13.17 3.76
CA ASP A 164 3.92 -13.28 2.46
C ASP A 164 3.20 -14.63 2.32
#